data_AF-A0AAE0DGK5-F1
#
_entry.id   AF-A0AAE0DGK5-F1
#
_cell.length_a   1.000
_cell.length_b   1.000
_cell.length_c   1.000
_cell.angle_alpha   90.00
_cell.angle_beta   90.00
_cell.angle_gamma   90.00
#
_symmetry.space_group_name_H-M   'P 1'
#
loop_
_entity.id
_entity.type
_entity.pdbx_description
1 polymer ?
#
loop_
_entity_poly.entity_id
_entity_poly.type
_entity_poly.pdbx_seq_one_letter_code
_entity_poly.pdbx_strand_id
1 'polypeptide(L)'
;MKKVHSMLRTQSKSRLVGANSPGMISAAGKCRLGFHPLATFMPGNVAIIAKSGTLSYETVASTTRAGVGQSLVIGMGGDPLPGTDFVDALRAFENDEDTKGIIIVGEIGGRAEEDAAEWIKDYRNRTQNPK
;
A
#
# COMPACT_ATOMS: atom_id res chain seq x y z
N MET A 1 7.80 5.82 17.80
CA MET A 1 6.53 5.36 17.17
C MET A 1 5.32 5.32 18.11
N LYS A 2 5.33 4.65 19.27
CA LYS A 2 4.14 4.53 20.15
C LYS A 2 3.42 5.85 20.50
N LYS A 3 4.16 6.92 20.83
CA LYS A 3 3.56 8.25 21.14
C LYS A 3 2.85 8.86 19.93
N VAL A 4 3.46 8.77 18.74
CA VAL A 4 2.87 9.28 17.49
C VAL A 4 1.58 8.52 17.18
N HIS A 5 1.62 7.19 17.29
CA HIS A 5 0.44 6.33 17.16
C HIS A 5 -0.68 6.70 18.15
N SER A 6 -0.34 6.91 19.41
CA SER A 6 -1.32 7.34 20.42
C SER A 6 -1.99 8.67 20.07
N MET A 7 -1.23 9.63 19.55
CA MET A 7 -1.76 10.93 19.14
C MET A 7 -2.60 10.82 17.86
N LEU A 8 -2.18 10.04 16.87
CA LEU A 8 -2.94 9.86 15.64
C LEU A 8 -4.29 9.16 15.88
N ARG A 9 -4.40 8.32 16.92
CA ARG A 9 -5.67 7.68 17.30
C ARG A 9 -6.71 8.62 17.90
N THR A 10 -6.34 9.85 18.30
CA THR A 10 -7.30 10.83 18.84
C THR A 10 -7.95 11.69 17.76
N GLN A 11 -7.63 11.45 16.49
CA GLN A 11 -8.09 12.24 15.35
C GLN A 11 -8.32 11.37 14.11
N SER A 12 -8.91 11.94 13.06
CA SER A 12 -9.16 11.28 11.77
C SER A 12 -8.67 12.08 10.56
N LYS A 13 -7.94 13.17 10.78
CA LYS A 13 -7.49 14.13 9.74
C LYS A 13 -6.16 13.75 9.10
N SER A 14 -5.35 12.93 9.74
CA SER A 14 -4.00 12.64 9.25
C SER A 14 -3.67 11.17 9.45
N ARG A 15 -2.88 10.65 8.53
CA ARG A 15 -2.41 9.26 8.56
C ARG A 15 -0.90 9.25 8.35
N LEU A 16 -0.25 8.29 8.99
CA LEU A 16 1.19 8.10 8.89
C LEU A 16 1.49 6.96 7.94
N VAL A 17 2.32 7.19 6.93
CA VAL A 17 2.91 6.14 6.10
C VAL A 17 4.34 5.87 6.61
N GLY A 18 4.72 4.60 6.79
CA GLY A 18 5.95 4.23 7.50
C GLY A 18 5.73 3.99 9.00
N ALA A 19 6.73 4.07 9.89
CA ALA A 19 8.08 4.57 9.70
C ALA A 19 9.00 3.58 8.95
N ASN A 20 10.25 3.99 8.71
CA ASN A 20 11.24 3.20 7.96
C ASN A 20 10.66 2.68 6.63
N SER A 21 10.09 3.60 5.85
CA SER A 21 9.38 3.33 4.61
C SER A 21 9.90 4.20 3.49
N PRO A 22 9.88 3.72 2.24
CA PRO A 22 10.12 4.55 1.06
C PRO A 22 9.06 5.65 0.85
N GLY A 23 7.92 5.56 1.55
CA GLY A 23 6.79 6.48 1.53
C GLY A 23 5.63 5.96 0.69
N MET A 24 5.05 6.82 -0.15
CA MET A 24 4.03 6.44 -1.13
C MET A 24 4.13 7.22 -2.44
N ILE A 25 3.57 6.68 -3.51
CA ILE A 25 3.50 7.34 -4.82
C ILE A 25 2.18 7.03 -5.52
N SER A 26 1.45 8.07 -5.89
CA SER A 26 0.35 7.99 -6.84
C SER A 26 0.92 8.22 -8.23
N ALA A 27 1.07 7.14 -8.99
CA ALA A 27 1.59 7.21 -10.35
C ALA A 27 0.54 7.80 -11.31
N ALA A 28 -0.75 7.51 -11.08
CA ALA A 28 -1.86 8.16 -11.80
C ALA A 28 -1.92 9.68 -11.51
N GLY A 29 -1.83 10.06 -10.23
CA GLY A 29 -1.87 11.46 -9.78
C GLY A 29 -0.55 12.22 -9.88
N LYS A 30 0.52 11.59 -10.41
CA LYS A 30 1.88 12.17 -10.55
C LYS A 30 2.41 12.79 -9.25
N CYS A 31 2.15 12.15 -8.11
CA CYS A 31 2.55 12.62 -6.79
C CYS A 31 3.43 11.58 -6.08
N ARG A 32 4.60 11.99 -5.60
CA ARG A 32 5.52 11.15 -4.82
C ARG A 32 5.79 11.79 -3.46
N LEU A 33 5.58 11.02 -2.41
CA LEU A 33 5.99 11.35 -1.04
C LEU A 33 7.04 10.32 -0.61
N GLY A 34 8.31 10.73 -0.55
CA GLY A 34 9.44 9.86 -0.19
C GLY A 34 10.44 9.68 -1.33
N PHE A 35 11.17 8.56 -1.33
CA PHE A 35 12.40 8.39 -2.13
C PHE A 35 12.35 7.23 -3.13
N HIS A 36 11.14 6.88 -3.61
CA HIS A 36 10.95 5.86 -4.65
C HIS A 36 11.77 6.14 -5.91
N PRO A 37 12.39 5.13 -6.56
CA PRO A 37 13.12 5.29 -7.81
C PRO A 37 12.16 5.51 -8.98
N LEU A 38 11.94 6.77 -9.38
CA LEU A 38 10.88 7.16 -10.32
C LEU A 38 10.96 6.49 -11.70
N ALA A 39 12.15 6.12 -12.17
CA ALA A 39 12.34 5.57 -13.50
C ALA A 39 11.66 4.20 -13.71
N THR A 40 11.28 3.50 -12.64
CA THR A 40 10.60 2.19 -12.74
C THR A 40 9.08 2.30 -12.76
N PHE A 41 8.52 3.49 -12.50
CA PHE A 41 7.08 3.71 -12.39
C PHE A 41 6.45 4.03 -13.73
N MET A 42 5.31 3.43 -13.98
CA MET A 42 4.48 3.68 -15.15
C MET A 42 3.04 3.84 -14.70
N PRO A 43 2.34 4.95 -15.02
CA PRO A 43 0.93 5.08 -14.68
C PRO A 43 0.11 3.92 -15.24
N GLY A 44 -0.79 3.38 -14.43
CA GLY A 44 -1.72 2.32 -14.79
C GLY A 44 -2.73 2.10 -13.68
N ASN A 45 -3.17 0.86 -13.50
CA ASN A 45 -4.36 0.54 -12.72
C ASN A 45 -4.16 -0.51 -11.62
N VAL A 46 -2.91 -0.86 -11.29
CA VAL A 46 -2.62 -1.78 -10.18
C VAL A 46 -2.08 -1.04 -8.96
N ALA A 47 -2.71 -1.25 -7.81
CA ALA A 47 -2.21 -0.76 -6.54
C ALA A 47 -1.25 -1.77 -5.91
N ILE A 48 -0.23 -1.28 -5.20
CA ILE A 48 0.80 -2.13 -4.58
C ILE A 48 1.02 -1.67 -3.14
N ILE A 49 0.97 -2.60 -2.19
CA ILE A 49 1.39 -2.40 -0.80
C ILE A 49 2.46 -3.43 -0.44
N ALA A 50 3.56 -2.98 0.15
CA ALA A 50 4.67 -3.85 0.52
C ALA A 50 5.29 -3.44 1.86
N LYS A 51 5.66 -4.43 2.68
CA LYS A 51 6.41 -4.19 3.92
C LYS A 51 7.85 -3.73 3.63
N SER A 52 8.55 -4.51 2.83
CA SER A 52 9.89 -4.19 2.35
C SER A 52 9.87 -3.12 1.26
N GLY A 53 10.65 -2.06 1.45
CA GLY A 53 10.84 -1.03 0.43
C GLY A 53 11.54 -1.53 -0.84
N THR A 54 12.51 -2.43 -0.70
CA THR A 54 13.20 -3.00 -1.87
C THR A 54 12.27 -3.87 -2.69
N LEU A 55 11.46 -4.71 -2.04
CA LEU A 55 10.49 -5.54 -2.74
C LEU A 55 9.36 -4.72 -3.36
N SER A 56 9.01 -3.57 -2.79
CA SER A 56 8.05 -2.66 -3.42
C SER A 56 8.56 -2.18 -4.78
N TYR A 57 9.83 -1.77 -4.87
CA TYR A 57 10.44 -1.30 -6.12
C TYR A 57 10.63 -2.42 -7.14
N GLU A 58 10.99 -3.62 -6.70
CA GLU A 58 11.12 -4.77 -7.60
C GLU A 58 9.76 -5.19 -8.16
N THR A 59 8.71 -5.12 -7.34
CA THR A 59 7.32 -5.41 -7.79
C THR A 59 6.86 -4.38 -8.81
N VAL A 60 7.13 -3.09 -8.56
CA VAL A 60 6.89 -2.00 -9.52
C VAL A 60 7.65 -2.25 -10.82
N ALA A 61 8.95 -2.52 -10.74
CA ALA A 61 9.75 -2.77 -11.93
C ALA A 61 9.26 -4.00 -12.71
N SER A 62 8.88 -5.07 -12.02
CA SER A 62 8.34 -6.30 -12.63
C SER A 62 7.02 -6.06 -13.34
N THR A 63 6.08 -5.37 -12.69
CA THR A 63 4.77 -5.05 -13.29
C THR A 63 4.93 -4.11 -14.48
N THR A 64 5.77 -3.07 -14.36
CA THR A 64 6.08 -2.17 -15.48
C THR A 64 6.69 -2.92 -16.66
N ARG A 65 7.65 -3.83 -16.45
CA ARG A 65 8.23 -4.67 -17.52
C ARG A 65 7.18 -5.57 -18.19
N ALA A 66 6.16 -6.00 -17.44
CA ALA A 66 5.04 -6.79 -17.95
C ALA A 66 3.96 -5.93 -18.65
N GLY A 67 4.16 -4.62 -18.78
CA GLY A 67 3.17 -3.71 -19.37
C GLY A 67 2.02 -3.33 -18.43
N VAL A 68 2.14 -3.64 -17.14
CA VAL A 68 1.13 -3.36 -16.12
C VAL A 68 1.58 -2.18 -15.27
N GLY A 69 0.99 -1.00 -15.49
CA GLY A 69 1.30 0.20 -14.73
C GLY A 69 0.60 0.25 -13.37
N GLN A 70 1.06 1.15 -12.51
CA GLN A 70 0.59 1.30 -11.14
C GLN A 70 -0.33 2.51 -11.00
N SER A 71 -1.35 2.39 -10.14
CA SER A 71 -2.21 3.51 -9.71
C SER A 71 -1.61 4.19 -8.49
N LEU A 72 -1.51 3.43 -7.39
CA LEU A 72 -1.01 3.85 -6.08
C LEU A 72 -0.09 2.79 -5.49
N VAL A 73 1.12 3.20 -5.09
CA VAL A 73 2.09 2.33 -4.42
C VAL A 73 2.40 2.88 -3.04
N ILE A 74 2.30 2.02 -2.03
CA ILE A 74 2.53 2.34 -0.63
C ILE A 74 3.62 1.42 -0.10
N GLY A 75 4.70 2.00 0.44
CA GLY A 75 5.60 1.28 1.32
C GLY A 75 5.06 1.34 2.74
N MET A 76 4.72 0.19 3.32
CA MET A 76 4.33 0.11 4.73
C MET A 76 5.52 0.41 5.64
N GLY A 77 6.71 -0.07 5.27
CA GLY A 77 7.93 0.01 6.06
C GLY A 77 8.15 -1.21 6.95
N GLY A 78 9.41 -1.43 7.34
CA GLY A 78 9.84 -2.64 8.07
C GLY A 78 9.62 -2.60 9.59
N ASP A 79 9.15 -1.48 10.14
CA ASP A 79 8.97 -1.34 11.58
C ASP A 79 7.83 -2.25 12.10
N PRO A 80 7.94 -2.83 13.32
CA PRO A 80 6.89 -3.70 13.88
C PRO A 80 5.54 -3.02 14.13
N LEU A 81 5.51 -1.68 14.15
CA LEU A 81 4.31 -0.89 14.35
C LEU A 81 4.16 0.14 13.22
N PRO A 82 3.73 -0.30 12.02
CA PRO A 82 3.52 0.58 10.88
C PRO A 82 2.36 1.54 11.16
N GLY A 83 2.43 2.74 10.62
CA GLY A 83 1.40 3.77 10.68
C GLY A 83 0.25 3.53 9.71
N THR A 84 0.53 2.88 8.58
CA THR A 84 -0.45 2.41 7.58
C THR A 84 -0.11 0.96 7.32
N ASP A 85 -0.99 0.05 7.75
CA ASP A 85 -0.82 -1.39 7.56
C ASP A 85 -1.49 -1.89 6.25
N PHE A 86 -1.55 -3.21 6.06
CA PHE A 86 -2.16 -3.80 4.87
C PHE A 86 -3.66 -3.49 4.80
N VAL A 87 -4.37 -3.54 5.93
CA VAL A 87 -5.81 -3.30 5.98
C VAL A 87 -6.12 -1.83 5.67
N ASP A 88 -5.33 -0.92 6.20
CA ASP A 88 -5.46 0.52 5.90
C ASP A 88 -5.16 0.82 4.42
N ALA A 89 -4.15 0.17 3.84
CA ALA A 89 -3.85 0.29 2.42
C ALA A 89 -5.00 -0.29 1.56
N LEU A 90 -5.52 -1.46 1.92
CA LEU A 90 -6.64 -2.10 1.23
C LEU A 90 -7.91 -1.24 1.24
N ARG A 91 -8.25 -0.62 2.37
CA ARG A 91 -9.34 0.37 2.45
C ARG A 91 -9.11 1.56 1.52
N ALA A 92 -7.87 2.04 1.39
CA ALA A 92 -7.56 3.12 0.46
C ALA A 92 -7.71 2.66 -1.00
N PHE A 93 -7.19 1.48 -1.32
CA PHE A 93 -7.24 0.92 -2.68
C PHE A 93 -8.65 0.57 -3.12
N GLU A 94 -9.52 0.11 -2.22
CA GLU A 94 -10.93 -0.09 -2.50
C GLU A 94 -11.62 1.18 -3.01
N ASN A 95 -11.28 2.33 -2.43
CA ASN A 95 -11.92 3.62 -2.75
C ASN A 95 -11.21 4.37 -3.90
N ASP A 96 -10.09 3.88 -4.40
CA ASP A 96 -9.33 4.53 -5.47
C ASP A 96 -9.83 4.14 -6.87
N GLU A 97 -10.54 5.02 -7.57
CA GLU A 97 -11.20 4.72 -8.85
C GLU A 97 -10.24 4.23 -9.96
N ASP A 98 -8.98 4.68 -9.91
CA ASP A 98 -7.92 4.28 -10.86
C ASP A 98 -7.45 2.84 -10.63
N THR A 99 -7.65 2.29 -9.43
CA THR A 99 -7.25 0.93 -9.08
C THR A 99 -8.27 -0.11 -9.59
N LYS A 100 -7.78 -1.10 -10.33
CA LYS A 100 -8.51 -2.27 -10.87
C LYS A 100 -7.92 -3.61 -10.45
N GLY A 101 -6.75 -3.60 -9.81
CA GLY A 101 -6.10 -4.79 -9.26
C GLY A 101 -5.20 -4.40 -8.09
N ILE A 102 -5.00 -5.31 -7.14
CA ILE A 102 -4.21 -5.06 -5.94
C ILE A 102 -3.13 -6.14 -5.79
N ILE A 103 -1.90 -5.71 -5.55
CA ILE A 103 -0.77 -6.60 -5.18
C ILE A 103 -0.37 -6.32 -3.74
N ILE A 104 -0.35 -7.36 -2.93
CA ILE A 104 0.17 -7.34 -1.56
C ILE A 104 1.49 -8.11 -1.55
N VAL A 105 2.54 -7.46 -1.07
CA VAL A 105 3.85 -8.08 -0.85
C VAL A 105 4.08 -8.20 0.66
N GLY A 106 3.76 -9.39 1.16
CA GLY A 106 3.93 -9.78 2.57
C GLY A 106 5.39 -9.96 2.97
N GLU A 107 5.60 -10.18 4.26
CA GLU A 107 6.89 -10.49 4.86
C GLU A 107 6.68 -11.26 6.16
N ILE A 108 7.48 -12.29 6.41
CA ILE A 108 7.31 -13.14 7.59
C ILE A 108 7.23 -12.34 8.91
N GLY A 109 6.32 -12.75 9.78
CA GLY A 109 6.22 -12.25 11.16
C GLY A 109 5.02 -11.33 11.42
N GLY A 110 4.32 -11.59 12.53
CA GLY A 110 3.09 -10.91 12.89
C GLY A 110 1.86 -11.61 12.31
N ARG A 111 0.75 -10.86 12.21
CA ARG A 111 -0.55 -11.35 11.70
C ARG A 111 -1.11 -10.47 10.57
N ALA A 112 -0.28 -9.57 10.02
CA ALA A 112 -0.75 -8.56 9.08
C ALA A 112 -1.37 -9.17 7.82
N GLU A 113 -0.81 -10.28 7.32
CA GLU A 113 -1.35 -11.04 6.19
C GLU A 113 -2.65 -11.76 6.53
N GLU A 114 -2.81 -12.26 7.76
CA GLU A 114 -4.04 -12.89 8.23
C GLU A 114 -5.16 -11.86 8.34
N ASP A 115 -4.87 -10.69 8.94
CA ASP A 115 -5.80 -9.57 9.07
C ASP A 115 -6.21 -9.05 7.68
N ALA A 116 -5.25 -8.95 6.75
CA ALA A 116 -5.53 -8.62 5.35
C ALA A 116 -6.42 -9.67 4.67
N ALA A 117 -6.17 -10.96 4.90
CA ALA A 117 -6.98 -12.04 4.33
C ALA A 117 -8.42 -12.02 4.86
N GLU A 118 -8.61 -11.79 6.16
CA GLU A 118 -9.94 -11.63 6.76
C GLU A 118 -10.68 -10.42 6.17
N TRP A 119 -9.97 -9.29 6.03
CA TRP A 119 -10.53 -8.10 5.38
C TRP A 119 -10.90 -8.35 3.91
N ILE A 120 -10.06 -9.05 3.13
CA ILE A 120 -10.32 -9.39 1.73
C ILE A 120 -11.55 -10.29 1.62
N LYS A 121 -11.71 -11.25 2.54
CA LYS A 121 -12.89 -12.12 2.59
C LYS A 121 -14.16 -11.32 2.82
N ASP A 122 -14.14 -10.37 3.76
CA ASP A 122 -15.26 -9.45 3.99
C ASP A 122 -15.54 -8.58 2.75
N TYR A 123 -14.51 -7.98 2.16
CA TYR A 123 -14.63 -7.16 0.95
C TYR A 123 -15.32 -7.90 -0.20
N ARG A 124 -14.92 -9.14 -0.45
CA ARG A 124 -15.55 -10.00 -1.48
C ARG A 124 -17.00 -10.34 -1.18
N ASN A 125 -17.39 -10.42 0.10
CA ASN A 125 -18.77 -10.70 0.47
C ASN A 125 -19.67 -9.47 0.34
N ARG A 126 -19.14 -8.27 0.59
CA ARG A 126 -19.92 -7.01 0.59
C ARG A 126 -19.87 -6.24 -0.73
N THR A 127 -19.05 -6.65 -1.69
CA THR A 127 -18.87 -5.96 -2.96
C THR A 127 -19.08 -6.90 -4.13
N GLN A 128 -19.98 -6.50 -5.06
CA GLN A 128 -20.36 -7.34 -6.20
C GLN A 128 -19.20 -7.60 -7.17
N ASN A 129 -18.35 -6.59 -7.40
CA ASN A 129 -17.18 -6.66 -8.29
C ASN A 129 -15.94 -6.13 -7.54
N PRO A 130 -15.34 -6.94 -6.65
CA PRO A 130 -14.13 -6.54 -5.94
C PRO A 130 -12.97 -6.34 -6.93
N LYS A 131 -12.08 -5.39 -6.60
CA LYS A 131 -10.82 -5.14 -7.31
C LYS A 131 -9.83 -6.30 -7.17
#